data_AF-A0A4U0ZLF7-F1
#
_entry.id   AF-A0A4U0ZLF7-F1
#
_cell.length_a   1.000
_cell.length_b   1.000
_cell.length_c   1.000
_cell.angle_alpha   90.00
_cell.angle_beta   90.00
_cell.angle_gamma   90.00
#
_symmetry.space_group_name_H-M   'P 1'
#
loop_
_entity.id
_entity.type
_entity.pdbx_description
1 polymer ?
#
loop_
_entity_poly.entity_id
_entity_poly.type
_entity_poly.pdbx_seq_one_letter_code
_entity_poly.pdbx_strand_id
1 'polypeptide(L)'
;MHSEYTQDVTFNSDFGALQTPVHLTTAQALSGWQPNDISGHFRYLDLACGNGHTLSLLAESHPQAEFVGIDINAEHVAHAQKVALDAGLTNVTYLCADLLALQASDFEPFDYCAISGVYSWLDAERQNHIFNQINRLLTPNGVLYLDYCALPGITQTATLYSLVQQVAKECEGSSAQRVTAATQLIAPLHKQNGPFFESNRQATERFSRMLTNPAEDEAHEVLNLKPNAVWSKEIIVKAEQSGLSFVGSAGLHHNLPEFSSHLGLPDDANKLSVSSQQMLQDVAWNVAQRKDIYCKQSAPSTQPLSERLGSFHFYIAPGALNTQAVATITRQFPAANLLTQSNISLLSKCADSQSLGALKEVFTDKYNGTFNRECTFFDSFLAQLLATRIISLAIAPVLQKTPGELSMPSKLNQLLLKQDIHLEFGRPLCSPVTGTRLVLPLKDRLYLWALTGEDLKEAWQALGELRGVFHGPDGRGLNENQFVSIIQSSLPAFKQKIAPELVRLGILQ
;
A
#
# COMPACT_ATOMS: atom_id res chain seq x y z
N MET A 1 13.57 27.06 -13.42
CA MET A 1 12.10 27.03 -13.61
C MET A 1 11.48 26.72 -12.26
N HIS A 2 10.45 27.46 -11.85
CA HIS A 2 9.74 27.17 -10.60
C HIS A 2 8.81 25.96 -10.83
N SER A 3 8.83 24.99 -9.90
CA SER A 3 7.89 23.88 -9.91
C SER A 3 6.48 24.40 -9.60
N GLU A 4 5.50 24.12 -10.46
CA GLU A 4 4.08 24.43 -10.25
C GLU A 4 3.41 23.40 -9.31
N TYR A 5 3.95 23.25 -8.10
CA TYR A 5 3.38 22.39 -7.07
C TYR A 5 2.64 23.25 -6.02
N THR A 6 1.43 22.84 -5.64
CA THR A 6 0.66 23.49 -4.57
C THR A 6 1.37 23.35 -3.22
N GLN A 7 1.90 24.47 -2.69
CA GLN A 7 2.64 24.52 -1.42
C GLN A 7 1.88 25.20 -0.27
N ASP A 8 0.73 25.82 -0.55
CA ASP A 8 -0.06 26.58 0.44
C ASP A 8 -1.10 25.72 1.19
N VAL A 9 -1.07 24.39 1.02
CA VAL A 9 -1.89 23.43 1.75
C VAL A 9 -1.02 22.31 2.30
N THR A 10 -1.31 21.88 3.53
CA THR A 10 -0.66 20.71 4.13
C THR A 10 -1.33 19.44 3.63
N PHE A 11 -0.55 18.50 3.09
CA PHE A 11 -1.03 17.19 2.66
C PHE A 11 -0.33 16.08 3.44
N ASN A 12 -1.11 15.18 4.04
CA ASN A 12 -0.57 14.04 4.79
C ASN A 12 -0.50 12.81 3.89
N SER A 13 0.71 12.29 3.68
CA SER A 13 0.90 11.09 2.87
C SER A 13 0.38 9.84 3.58
N ASP A 14 -0.47 9.09 2.88
CA ASP A 14 -0.89 7.75 3.27
C ASP A 14 0.28 6.76 3.21
N PHE A 15 0.12 5.64 3.93
CA PHE A 15 1.08 4.54 3.85
C PHE A 15 0.96 3.80 2.51
N GLY A 16 2.07 3.76 1.76
CA GLY A 16 2.20 3.07 0.48
C GLY A 16 2.30 1.56 0.62
N ALA A 17 1.18 0.87 0.91
CA ALA A 17 1.18 -0.58 1.13
C ALA A 17 1.65 -1.41 -0.09
N LEU A 18 1.41 -0.89 -1.29
CA LEU A 18 1.73 -1.57 -2.55
C LEU A 18 3.16 -1.30 -3.05
N GLN A 19 3.90 -0.37 -2.42
CA GLN A 19 5.31 -0.12 -2.74
C GLN A 19 6.29 -0.82 -1.78
N THR A 20 5.79 -1.50 -0.75
CA THR A 20 6.67 -2.16 0.24
C THR A 20 7.51 -3.29 -0.40
N PRO A 21 8.77 -3.49 0.01
CA PRO A 21 9.64 -4.55 -0.54
C PRO A 21 8.99 -5.94 -0.48
N VAL A 22 8.34 -6.27 0.64
CA VAL A 22 7.60 -7.53 0.86
C VAL A 22 6.51 -7.71 -0.20
N HIS A 23 5.76 -6.65 -0.48
CA HIS A 23 4.69 -6.67 -1.48
C HIS A 23 5.23 -6.80 -2.90
N LEU A 24 6.24 -6.01 -3.26
CA LEU A 24 6.87 -6.05 -4.59
C LEU A 24 7.49 -7.42 -4.86
N THR A 25 8.13 -8.01 -3.86
CA THR A 25 8.69 -9.36 -3.91
C THR A 25 7.62 -10.42 -4.10
N THR A 26 6.49 -10.29 -3.39
CA THR A 26 5.32 -11.17 -3.58
C THR A 26 4.80 -11.08 -5.01
N ALA A 27 4.68 -9.86 -5.55
CA ALA A 27 4.20 -9.62 -6.90
C ALA A 27 5.16 -10.18 -7.97
N GLN A 28 6.48 -10.01 -7.81
CA GLN A 28 7.49 -10.65 -8.67
C GLN A 28 7.28 -12.17 -8.72
N ALA A 29 7.16 -12.80 -7.55
CA ALA A 29 6.96 -14.25 -7.47
C ALA A 29 5.66 -14.71 -8.15
N LEU A 30 4.55 -14.02 -7.94
CA LEU A 30 3.26 -14.31 -8.58
C LEU A 30 3.31 -14.14 -10.10
N SER A 31 4.04 -13.13 -10.58
CA SER A 31 4.19 -12.85 -12.01
C SER A 31 5.25 -13.72 -12.71
N GLY A 32 5.81 -14.72 -12.03
CA GLY A 32 6.78 -15.64 -12.65
C GLY A 32 8.24 -15.22 -12.57
N TRP A 33 8.57 -14.12 -11.90
CA TRP A 33 9.93 -13.61 -11.77
C TRP A 33 10.63 -14.15 -10.52
N GLN A 34 11.97 -14.13 -10.50
CA GLN A 34 12.69 -14.43 -9.25
C GLN A 34 12.46 -13.29 -8.25
N PRO A 35 11.82 -13.55 -7.08
CA PRO A 35 11.71 -12.58 -6.01
C PRO A 35 13.10 -12.16 -5.50
N ASN A 36 13.25 -10.87 -5.19
CA ASN A 36 14.44 -10.37 -4.49
C ASN A 36 14.45 -10.84 -3.03
N ASP A 37 15.64 -11.09 -2.48
CA ASP A 37 15.80 -11.39 -1.06
C ASP A 37 15.62 -10.10 -0.25
N ILE A 38 14.68 -10.14 0.70
CA ILE A 38 14.32 -9.05 1.60
C ILE A 38 14.64 -9.36 3.07
N SER A 39 15.28 -10.51 3.33
CA SER A 39 15.76 -10.90 4.66
C SER A 39 17.13 -10.29 4.99
N GLY A 40 17.92 -10.01 3.95
CA GLY A 40 19.24 -9.39 4.04
C GLY A 40 19.23 -7.88 3.85
N HIS A 41 20.44 -7.33 3.65
CA HIS A 41 20.65 -5.92 3.31
C HIS A 41 20.17 -5.64 1.88
N PHE A 42 19.42 -4.55 1.70
CA PHE A 42 19.04 -3.99 0.40
C PHE A 42 18.97 -2.46 0.49
N ARG A 43 18.94 -1.80 -0.67
CA ARG A 43 18.80 -0.34 -0.77
C ARG A 43 17.48 0.04 -1.43
N TYR A 44 16.75 0.99 -0.85
CA TYR A 44 15.45 1.44 -1.33
C TYR A 44 15.42 2.95 -1.56
N LEU A 45 14.93 3.37 -2.73
CA LEU A 45 14.72 4.76 -3.11
C LEU A 45 13.23 5.07 -3.24
N ASP A 46 12.74 6.11 -2.57
CA ASP A 46 11.39 6.65 -2.72
C ASP A 46 11.45 8.05 -3.37
N LEU A 47 10.97 8.18 -4.60
CA LEU A 47 10.92 9.45 -5.33
C LEU A 47 9.58 10.14 -5.10
N ALA A 48 9.64 11.38 -4.60
CA ALA A 48 8.54 12.12 -4.01
C ALA A 48 7.97 11.41 -2.77
N CYS A 49 8.84 11.19 -1.78
CA CYS A 49 8.52 10.41 -0.58
C CYS A 49 7.49 11.08 0.37
N GLY A 50 7.02 12.30 0.04
CA GLY A 50 6.11 13.07 0.87
C GLY A 50 6.70 13.33 2.26
N ASN A 51 5.85 13.29 3.28
CA ASN A 51 6.26 13.48 4.68
C ASN A 51 7.08 12.29 5.27
N GLY A 52 7.51 11.35 4.43
CA GLY A 52 8.44 10.29 4.77
C GLY A 52 7.84 9.13 5.58
N HIS A 53 6.53 9.13 5.83
CA HIS A 53 5.85 8.13 6.66
C HIS A 53 6.09 6.69 6.19
N THR A 54 5.86 6.39 4.90
CA THR A 54 6.09 5.03 4.38
C THR A 54 7.55 4.61 4.58
N LEU A 55 8.48 5.51 4.29
CA LEU A 55 9.90 5.20 4.36
C LEU A 55 10.40 5.01 5.79
N SER A 56 9.91 5.80 6.76
CA SER A 56 10.22 5.63 8.19
C SER A 56 9.73 4.28 8.71
N LEU A 57 8.51 3.85 8.32
CA LEU A 57 7.98 2.55 8.71
C LEU A 57 8.81 1.40 8.15
N LEU A 58 9.21 1.51 6.88
CA LEU A 58 10.06 0.51 6.23
C LEU A 58 11.45 0.46 6.87
N ALA A 59 12.05 1.62 7.19
CA ALA A 59 13.34 1.70 7.87
C ALA A 59 13.31 1.03 9.25
N GLU A 60 12.25 1.24 10.04
CA GLU A 60 12.04 0.55 11.32
C GLU A 60 11.84 -0.96 11.15
N SER A 61 11.11 -1.37 10.11
CA SER A 61 10.81 -2.78 9.85
C SER A 61 12.01 -3.55 9.28
N HIS A 62 12.98 -2.86 8.68
CA HIS A 62 14.16 -3.45 8.02
C HIS A 62 15.45 -2.75 8.49
N PRO A 63 15.88 -2.98 9.75
CA PRO A 63 17.05 -2.32 10.33
C PRO A 63 18.36 -2.61 9.58
N GLN A 64 18.41 -3.69 8.80
CA GLN A 64 19.55 -4.09 7.99
C GLN A 64 19.62 -3.42 6.60
N ALA A 65 18.56 -2.73 6.17
CA ALA A 65 18.44 -2.10 4.86
C ALA A 65 18.63 -0.58 4.93
N GLU A 66 18.97 0.03 3.81
CA GLU A 66 19.18 1.49 3.69
C GLU A 66 18.09 2.14 2.84
N PHE A 67 17.59 3.28 3.29
CA PHE A 67 16.47 3.98 2.68
C PHE A 67 16.83 5.42 2.32
N VAL A 68 16.46 5.85 1.12
CA VAL A 68 16.62 7.23 0.65
C VAL A 68 15.27 7.74 0.16
N GLY A 69 14.82 8.86 0.71
CA GLY A 69 13.62 9.57 0.27
C GLY A 69 13.99 10.91 -0.35
N ILE A 70 13.43 11.23 -1.51
CA ILE A 70 13.63 12.54 -2.15
C ILE A 70 12.27 13.19 -2.29
N ASP A 71 12.12 14.44 -1.83
CA ASP A 71 10.90 15.22 -2.05
C ASP A 71 11.24 16.68 -2.32
N ILE A 72 10.39 17.37 -3.08
CA ILE A 72 10.58 18.78 -3.41
C ILE A 72 10.09 19.72 -2.29
N ASN A 73 9.19 19.23 -1.43
CA ASN A 73 8.61 20.01 -0.35
C ASN A 73 9.51 20.00 0.89
N ALA A 74 10.14 21.14 1.19
CA ALA A 74 11.02 21.30 2.33
C ALA A 74 10.34 21.03 3.69
N GLU A 75 9.03 21.33 3.82
CA GLU A 75 8.28 21.05 5.05
C GLU A 75 8.08 19.55 5.26
N HIS A 76 7.76 18.83 4.18
CA HIS A 76 7.67 17.37 4.20
C HIS A 76 9.00 16.73 4.60
N VAL A 77 10.10 17.18 4.00
CA VAL A 77 11.44 16.65 4.32
C VAL A 77 11.84 16.97 5.76
N ALA A 78 11.60 18.20 6.23
CA ALA A 78 11.89 18.58 7.61
C ALA A 78 11.07 17.75 8.61
N HIS A 79 9.78 17.50 8.31
CA HIS A 79 8.94 16.62 9.11
C HIS A 79 9.49 15.18 9.14
N ALA A 80 9.82 14.62 7.97
CA ALA A 80 10.37 13.27 7.84
C ALA A 80 11.68 13.09 8.63
N GLN A 81 12.60 14.06 8.51
CA GLN A 81 13.85 14.08 9.26
C GLN A 81 13.62 14.14 10.77
N LYS A 82 12.65 14.95 11.22
CA LYS A 82 12.27 15.03 12.63
C LYS A 82 11.70 13.70 13.14
N VAL A 83 10.81 13.06 12.39
CA VAL A 83 10.25 11.75 12.77
C VAL A 83 11.35 10.69 12.86
N ALA A 84 12.27 10.64 11.89
CA ALA A 84 13.40 9.71 11.93
C ALA A 84 14.31 9.94 13.14
N LEU A 85 14.62 11.20 13.46
CA LEU A 85 15.40 11.57 14.64
C LEU A 85 14.69 11.16 15.94
N ASP A 86 13.42 11.52 16.10
CA ASP A 86 12.63 11.23 17.30
C ASP A 86 12.45 9.71 17.51
N ALA A 87 12.33 8.95 16.42
CA ALA A 87 12.27 7.49 16.43
C ALA A 87 13.64 6.81 16.60
N GLY A 88 14.75 7.53 16.39
CA GLY A 88 16.11 6.97 16.44
C GLY A 88 16.47 6.13 15.22
N LEU A 89 15.85 6.37 14.07
CA LEU A 89 16.17 5.71 12.81
C LEU A 89 17.53 6.20 12.30
N THR A 90 18.41 5.27 11.95
CA THR A 90 19.79 5.58 11.49
C THR A 90 20.04 5.13 10.06
N ASN A 91 19.10 4.38 9.48
CA ASN A 91 19.19 3.76 8.16
C ASN A 91 18.29 4.42 7.11
N VAL A 92 17.80 5.63 7.37
CA VAL A 92 17.00 6.43 6.42
C VAL A 92 17.55 7.83 6.26
N THR A 93 17.65 8.29 5.01
CA THR A 93 18.06 9.66 4.65
C THR A 93 16.98 10.34 3.82
N TYR A 94 16.64 11.57 4.15
CA TYR A 94 15.68 12.39 3.39
C TYR A 94 16.36 13.60 2.76
N LEU A 95 16.17 13.79 1.46
CA LEU A 95 16.77 14.84 0.65
C LEU A 95 15.69 15.77 0.09
N CYS A 96 15.85 17.07 0.32
CA CYS A 96 15.00 18.09 -0.29
C CYS A 96 15.56 18.46 -1.67
N ALA A 97 15.00 17.91 -2.74
CA ALA A 97 15.45 18.17 -4.10
C ALA A 97 14.33 17.99 -5.14
N ASP A 98 14.43 18.74 -6.23
CA ASP A 98 13.63 18.47 -7.43
C ASP A 98 14.12 17.19 -8.11
N LEU A 99 13.20 16.39 -8.66
CA LEU A 99 13.56 15.20 -9.43
C LEU A 99 14.42 15.52 -10.66
N LEU A 100 14.39 16.75 -11.20
CA LEU A 100 15.33 17.17 -12.26
C LEU A 100 16.79 17.24 -11.78
N ALA A 101 17.02 17.42 -10.48
CA ALA A 101 18.37 17.41 -9.91
C ALA A 101 18.90 15.99 -9.66
N LEU A 102 18.06 14.96 -9.80
CA LEU A 102 18.44 13.57 -9.59
C LEU A 102 19.54 13.14 -10.56
N GLN A 103 20.74 12.81 -10.06
CA GLN A 103 21.79 12.17 -10.84
C GLN A 103 22.11 10.80 -10.28
N ALA A 104 22.09 9.78 -11.13
CA ALA A 104 22.41 8.42 -10.69
C ALA A 104 23.82 8.28 -10.14
N SER A 105 24.76 9.15 -10.56
CA SER A 105 26.13 9.19 -10.07
C SER A 105 26.28 9.59 -8.60
N ASP A 106 25.24 10.19 -8.01
CA ASP A 106 25.28 10.66 -6.62
C ASP A 106 24.94 9.54 -5.63
N PHE A 107 24.56 8.36 -6.12
CA PHE A 107 24.09 7.25 -5.31
C PHE A 107 24.73 5.93 -5.74
N GLU A 108 25.01 5.07 -4.76
CA GLU A 108 25.13 3.65 -5.06
C GLU A 108 23.76 3.08 -5.49
N PRO A 109 23.70 2.13 -6.44
CA PRO A 109 22.45 1.63 -6.97
C PRO A 109 21.51 1.02 -5.91
N PHE A 110 20.21 1.04 -6.20
CA PHE A 110 19.12 0.60 -5.34
C PHE A 110 18.51 -0.71 -5.84
N ASP A 111 18.10 -1.57 -4.92
CA ASP A 111 17.35 -2.80 -5.21
C ASP A 111 15.88 -2.50 -5.48
N TYR A 112 15.37 -1.41 -4.92
CA TYR A 112 14.02 -0.93 -5.15
C TYR A 112 14.02 0.57 -5.40
N CYS A 113 13.23 1.01 -6.38
CA CYS A 113 12.86 2.40 -6.57
C CYS A 113 11.34 2.49 -6.66
N ALA A 114 10.71 3.35 -5.87
CA ALA A 114 9.28 3.58 -5.92
C ALA A 114 8.96 5.01 -6.37
N ILE A 115 7.93 5.12 -7.19
CA ILE A 115 7.34 6.38 -7.64
C ILE A 115 5.83 6.23 -7.46
N SER A 116 5.35 6.60 -6.29
CA SER A 116 3.95 6.40 -5.88
C SER A 116 3.17 7.70 -5.90
N GLY A 117 2.02 7.71 -6.57
CA GLY A 117 1.07 8.83 -6.52
C GLY A 117 1.54 10.15 -7.12
N VAL A 118 2.67 10.20 -7.84
CA VAL A 118 3.21 11.46 -8.40
C VAL A 118 3.48 11.45 -9.89
N TYR A 119 3.66 10.29 -10.54
CA TYR A 119 4.14 10.25 -11.94
C TYR A 119 3.23 11.02 -12.91
N SER A 120 1.89 10.89 -12.77
CA SER A 120 0.91 11.63 -13.58
C SER A 120 0.79 13.13 -13.23
N TRP A 121 1.42 13.57 -12.15
CA TRP A 121 1.50 14.96 -11.71
C TRP A 121 2.83 15.62 -12.14
N LEU A 122 3.78 14.84 -12.67
CA LEU A 122 5.02 15.35 -13.23
C LEU A 122 4.83 15.84 -14.67
N ASP A 123 5.57 16.88 -15.04
CA ASP A 123 5.69 17.29 -16.44
C ASP A 123 6.55 16.31 -17.25
N ALA A 124 6.46 16.42 -18.58
CA ALA A 124 7.16 15.53 -19.49
C ALA A 124 8.69 15.55 -19.29
N GLU A 125 9.25 16.71 -18.91
CA GLU A 125 10.68 16.86 -18.63
C GLU A 125 11.10 15.99 -17.45
N ARG A 126 10.42 16.09 -16.29
CA ARG A 126 10.69 15.25 -15.11
C ARG A 126 10.47 13.77 -15.39
N GLN A 127 9.37 13.43 -16.06
CA GLN A 127 9.10 12.03 -16.44
C GLN A 127 10.22 11.46 -17.31
N ASN A 128 10.71 12.20 -18.31
CA ASN A 128 11.80 11.76 -19.17
C ASN A 128 13.12 11.67 -18.40
N HIS A 129 13.40 12.64 -17.54
CA HIS A 129 14.61 12.65 -16.72
C HIS A 129 14.68 11.43 -15.80
N ILE A 130 13.58 11.06 -15.14
CA ILE A 130 13.51 9.86 -14.30
C ILE A 130 13.88 8.60 -15.10
N PHE A 131 13.26 8.39 -16.25
CA PHE A 131 13.55 7.21 -17.10
C PHE A 131 15.00 7.22 -17.63
N ASN A 132 15.60 8.38 -17.87
CA ASN A 132 17.01 8.49 -18.26
C ASN A 132 17.97 8.11 -17.13
N GLN A 133 17.57 8.23 -15.87
CA GLN A 133 18.40 7.90 -14.71
C GLN A 133 18.13 6.48 -14.17
N ILE A 134 16.90 5.97 -14.32
CA ILE A 134 16.43 4.80 -13.59
C ILE A 134 17.28 3.54 -13.79
N ASN A 135 17.80 3.32 -15.01
CA ASN A 135 18.66 2.18 -15.28
C ASN A 135 19.91 2.18 -14.40
N ARG A 136 20.57 3.34 -14.26
CA ARG A 136 21.79 3.50 -13.47
C ARG A 136 21.51 3.55 -11.97
N LEU A 137 20.33 4.04 -11.59
CA LEU A 137 19.87 4.04 -10.20
C LEU A 137 19.58 2.63 -9.68
N LEU A 138 19.30 1.64 -10.54
CA LEU A 138 18.91 0.30 -10.10
C LEU A 138 20.06 -0.72 -10.23
N THR A 139 20.17 -1.61 -9.25
CA THR A 139 21.04 -2.80 -9.31
C THR A 139 20.62 -3.71 -10.48
N PRO A 140 21.43 -4.69 -10.90
CA PRO A 140 21.04 -5.62 -11.98
C PRO A 140 19.73 -6.39 -11.73
N ASN A 141 19.35 -6.58 -10.46
CA ASN A 141 18.07 -7.20 -10.05
C ASN A 141 17.08 -6.16 -9.51
N GLY A 142 17.35 -4.88 -9.71
CA GLY A 142 16.57 -3.78 -9.15
C GLY A 142 15.15 -3.74 -9.71
N VAL A 143 14.22 -3.32 -8.86
CA VAL A 143 12.78 -3.27 -9.12
C VAL A 143 12.32 -1.82 -9.10
N LEU A 144 11.54 -1.42 -10.12
CA LEU A 144 10.81 -0.16 -10.15
C LEU A 144 9.33 -0.42 -9.87
N TYR A 145 8.77 0.28 -8.89
CA TYR A 145 7.34 0.44 -8.69
C TYR A 145 6.89 1.80 -9.25
N LEU A 146 5.86 1.80 -10.10
CA LEU A 146 5.34 3.00 -10.74
C LEU A 146 3.81 3.06 -10.67
N ASP A 147 3.28 4.09 -9.99
CA ASP A 147 1.86 4.39 -9.92
C ASP A 147 1.50 5.58 -10.81
N TYR A 148 0.51 5.41 -11.68
CA TYR A 148 0.12 6.43 -12.65
C TYR A 148 -1.33 6.27 -13.15
N CYS A 149 -1.95 7.39 -13.51
CA CYS A 149 -3.23 7.42 -14.20
C CYS A 149 -3.10 6.86 -15.63
N ALA A 150 -4.02 5.98 -16.00
CA ALA A 150 -3.99 5.27 -17.28
C ALA A 150 -5.26 5.51 -18.12
N LEU A 151 -5.06 5.51 -19.43
CA LEU A 151 -6.15 5.47 -20.41
C LEU A 151 -6.66 4.03 -20.61
N PRO A 152 -7.97 3.85 -20.90
CA PRO A 152 -8.97 4.91 -21.07
C PRO A 152 -9.62 5.37 -19.75
N GLY A 153 -9.44 4.63 -18.64
CA GLY A 153 -10.27 4.75 -17.45
C GLY A 153 -10.22 6.10 -16.75
N ILE A 154 -9.11 6.85 -16.83
CA ILE A 154 -9.02 8.15 -16.17
C ILE A 154 -9.82 9.25 -16.88
N THR A 155 -10.19 9.06 -18.16
CA THR A 155 -10.66 10.14 -19.06
C THR A 155 -11.77 11.00 -18.46
N GLN A 156 -12.77 10.38 -17.82
CA GLN A 156 -13.91 11.11 -17.23
C GLN A 156 -13.47 12.00 -16.06
N THR A 157 -12.66 11.44 -15.16
CA THR A 157 -12.14 12.14 -13.98
C THR A 157 -11.13 13.22 -14.35
N ALA A 158 -10.22 12.94 -15.30
CA ALA A 158 -9.28 13.94 -15.80
C ALA A 158 -9.99 15.14 -16.45
N THR A 159 -11.07 14.88 -17.20
CA THR A 159 -11.90 15.95 -17.78
C THR A 159 -12.57 16.80 -16.69
N LEU A 160 -13.09 16.15 -15.63
CA LEU A 160 -13.63 16.85 -14.48
C LEU A 160 -12.57 17.73 -13.79
N TYR A 161 -11.37 17.18 -13.56
CA TYR A 161 -10.29 17.92 -12.88
C TYR A 161 -9.87 19.12 -13.73
N SER A 162 -9.75 18.95 -15.04
CA SER A 162 -9.48 20.06 -15.96
C SER A 162 -10.56 21.15 -15.86
N LEU A 163 -11.85 20.80 -15.83
CA LEU A 163 -12.94 21.76 -15.63
C LEU A 163 -12.77 22.53 -14.31
N VAL A 164 -12.54 21.82 -13.20
CA VAL A 164 -12.36 22.45 -11.88
C VAL A 164 -11.12 23.34 -11.86
N GLN A 165 -10.01 22.91 -12.45
CA GLN A 165 -8.78 23.69 -12.57
C GLN A 165 -9.00 25.00 -13.35
N GLN A 166 -9.76 24.98 -14.46
CA GLN A 166 -10.03 26.20 -15.24
C GLN A 166 -10.86 27.20 -14.42
N VAL A 167 -11.91 26.75 -13.75
CA VAL A 167 -12.75 27.62 -12.90
C VAL A 167 -11.98 28.12 -11.67
N ALA A 168 -11.15 27.27 -11.06
CA ALA A 168 -10.36 27.62 -9.88
C ALA A 168 -9.32 28.71 -10.18
N LYS A 169 -8.82 28.83 -11.43
CA LYS A 169 -7.92 29.92 -11.85
C LYS A 169 -8.58 31.30 -11.82
N GLU A 170 -9.91 31.35 -11.91
CA GLU A 170 -10.69 32.59 -11.86
C GLU A 170 -11.16 32.94 -10.43
N CYS A 171 -10.92 32.04 -9.47
CA CYS A 171 -11.29 32.25 -8.08
C CYS A 171 -10.15 32.90 -7.28
N GLU A 172 -10.48 33.68 -6.27
CA GLU A 172 -9.51 34.28 -5.34
C GLU A 172 -9.28 33.40 -4.10
N GLY A 173 -8.15 33.61 -3.42
CA GLY A 173 -7.82 32.95 -2.16
C GLY A 173 -6.77 31.83 -2.27
N SER A 174 -6.61 31.08 -1.17
CA SER A 174 -5.74 29.90 -1.10
C SER A 174 -6.20 28.80 -2.05
N SER A 175 -5.34 27.83 -2.33
CA SER A 175 -5.66 26.71 -3.22
C SER A 175 -6.92 25.94 -2.79
N ALA A 176 -7.10 25.70 -1.50
CA ALA A 176 -8.31 25.09 -0.93
C ALA A 176 -9.57 25.97 -1.15
N GLN A 177 -9.45 27.29 -0.93
CA GLN A 177 -10.55 28.23 -1.15
C GLN A 177 -10.95 28.30 -2.62
N ARG A 178 -9.98 28.32 -3.55
CA ARG A 178 -10.24 28.34 -5.00
C ARG A 178 -10.95 27.09 -5.47
N VAL A 179 -10.55 25.91 -5.00
CA VAL A 179 -11.24 24.65 -5.34
C VAL A 179 -12.64 24.59 -4.75
N THR A 180 -12.84 25.04 -3.51
CA THR A 180 -14.17 25.14 -2.90
C THR A 180 -15.09 26.09 -3.69
N ALA A 181 -14.60 27.28 -4.06
CA ALA A 181 -15.36 28.22 -4.87
C ALA A 181 -15.71 27.64 -6.24
N ALA A 182 -14.73 27.01 -6.92
CA ALA A 182 -14.94 26.40 -8.22
C ALA A 182 -15.99 25.27 -8.18
N THR A 183 -15.89 24.36 -7.21
CA THR A 183 -16.85 23.27 -7.04
C THR A 183 -18.24 23.77 -6.70
N GLN A 184 -18.38 24.82 -5.88
CA GLN A 184 -19.67 25.45 -5.60
C GLN A 184 -20.31 26.07 -6.86
N LEU A 185 -19.51 26.69 -7.74
CA LEU A 185 -19.98 27.23 -9.02
C LEU A 185 -20.41 26.13 -10.00
N ILE A 186 -19.74 24.97 -9.99
CA ILE A 186 -20.06 23.83 -10.87
C ILE A 186 -21.25 23.02 -10.34
N ALA A 187 -21.51 23.03 -9.03
CA ALA A 187 -22.53 22.21 -8.38
C ALA A 187 -23.95 22.29 -8.99
N PRO A 188 -24.46 23.45 -9.48
CA PRO A 188 -25.74 23.51 -10.16
C PRO A 188 -25.80 22.63 -11.43
N LEU A 189 -24.72 22.57 -12.22
CA LEU A 189 -24.64 21.71 -13.42
C LEU A 189 -24.73 20.23 -13.04
N HIS A 190 -24.07 19.84 -11.96
CA HIS A 190 -24.17 18.48 -11.41
C HIS A 190 -25.59 18.16 -10.93
N LYS A 191 -26.21 19.06 -10.14
CA LYS A 191 -27.57 18.87 -9.60
C LYS A 191 -28.64 18.79 -10.68
N GLN A 192 -28.46 19.48 -11.80
CA GLN A 192 -29.39 19.47 -12.93
C GLN A 192 -29.15 18.31 -13.90
N ASN A 193 -28.22 17.39 -13.60
CA ASN A 193 -27.77 16.35 -14.52
C ASN A 193 -27.35 16.91 -15.88
N GLY A 194 -26.51 17.96 -15.89
CA GLY A 194 -25.97 18.50 -17.13
C GLY A 194 -25.31 17.38 -17.97
N PRO A 195 -25.33 17.46 -19.31
CA PRO A 195 -25.00 16.32 -20.19
C PRO A 195 -23.66 15.64 -19.91
N PHE A 196 -22.65 16.41 -19.47
CA PHE A 196 -21.37 15.86 -19.00
C PHE A 196 -21.56 14.91 -17.81
N PHE A 197 -22.23 15.34 -16.74
CA PHE A 197 -22.47 14.53 -15.55
C PHE A 197 -23.45 13.37 -15.81
N GLU A 198 -24.42 13.57 -16.69
CA GLU A 198 -25.34 12.50 -17.10
C GLU A 198 -24.60 11.37 -17.83
N SER A 199 -23.67 11.72 -18.72
CA SER A 199 -22.95 10.73 -19.56
C SER A 199 -21.68 10.16 -18.92
N ASN A 200 -21.16 10.78 -17.85
CA ASN A 200 -19.88 10.43 -17.24
C ASN A 200 -20.04 10.07 -15.76
N ARG A 201 -20.51 8.84 -15.51
CA ARG A 201 -20.77 8.32 -14.15
C ARG A 201 -19.59 8.49 -13.20
N GLN A 202 -18.36 8.21 -13.63
CA GLN A 202 -17.18 8.31 -12.76
C GLN A 202 -16.90 9.77 -12.37
N ALA A 203 -17.08 10.72 -13.30
CA ALA A 203 -16.96 12.14 -13.00
C ALA A 203 -18.04 12.59 -11.99
N THR A 204 -19.28 12.12 -12.15
CA THR A 204 -20.40 12.42 -11.24
C THR A 204 -20.14 11.89 -9.82
N GLU A 205 -19.71 10.64 -9.71
CA GLU A 205 -19.35 10.03 -8.41
C GLU A 205 -18.13 10.70 -7.78
N ARG A 206 -17.13 11.10 -8.57
CA ARG A 206 -15.97 11.83 -8.06
C ARG A 206 -16.33 13.24 -7.60
N PHE A 207 -17.10 13.98 -8.39
CA PHE A 207 -17.53 15.33 -8.05
C PHE A 207 -18.40 15.36 -6.79
N SER A 208 -19.27 14.36 -6.61
CA SER A 208 -20.04 14.21 -5.36
C SER A 208 -19.13 14.08 -4.13
N ARG A 209 -18.01 13.35 -4.25
CA ARG A 209 -16.99 13.25 -3.19
C ARG A 209 -16.21 14.56 -3.00
N MET A 210 -15.87 15.27 -4.08
CA MET A 210 -15.18 16.57 -3.99
C MET A 210 -15.96 17.58 -3.15
N LEU A 211 -17.29 17.52 -3.17
CA LEU A 211 -18.15 18.41 -2.38
C LEU A 211 -18.14 18.10 -0.87
N THR A 212 -17.67 16.92 -0.46
CA THR A 212 -17.70 16.47 0.95
C THR A 212 -16.32 16.27 1.55
N ASN A 213 -15.29 16.10 0.72
CA ASN A 213 -13.92 15.89 1.17
C ASN A 213 -13.29 17.19 1.71
N PRO A 214 -12.23 17.10 2.53
CA PRO A 214 -11.45 18.27 2.94
C PRO A 214 -10.91 19.04 1.73
N ALA A 215 -11.03 20.37 1.77
CA ALA A 215 -10.71 21.21 0.62
C ALA A 215 -9.21 21.23 0.29
N GLU A 216 -8.36 21.04 1.30
CA GLU A 216 -6.91 20.96 1.19
C GLU A 216 -6.48 19.72 0.40
N ASP A 217 -7.06 18.55 0.70
CA ASP A 217 -6.80 17.30 0.00
C ASP A 217 -7.23 17.39 -1.47
N GLU A 218 -8.41 17.97 -1.72
CA GLU A 218 -8.91 18.21 -3.06
C GLU A 218 -8.04 19.20 -3.84
N ALA A 219 -7.56 20.26 -3.19
CA ALA A 219 -6.63 21.19 -3.81
C ALA A 219 -5.29 20.54 -4.17
N HIS A 220 -4.78 19.66 -3.31
CA HIS A 220 -3.56 18.90 -3.59
C HIS A 220 -3.75 17.95 -4.76
N GLU A 221 -4.82 17.16 -4.79
CA GLU A 221 -5.06 16.17 -5.85
C GLU A 221 -5.39 16.84 -7.19
N VAL A 222 -6.35 17.77 -7.18
CA VAL A 222 -6.96 18.32 -8.40
C VAL A 222 -6.06 19.35 -9.05
N LEU A 223 -5.47 20.30 -8.31
CA LEU A 223 -4.73 21.39 -8.94
C LEU A 223 -3.37 20.96 -9.49
N ASN A 224 -2.78 19.89 -8.93
CA ASN A 224 -1.48 19.41 -9.36
C ASN A 224 -1.55 18.44 -10.55
N LEU A 225 -2.71 17.85 -10.86
CA LEU A 225 -2.82 16.84 -11.94
C LEU A 225 -2.45 17.47 -13.28
N LYS A 226 -1.48 16.86 -14.00
CA LYS A 226 -1.12 17.28 -15.35
C LYS A 226 -2.05 16.64 -16.37
N PRO A 227 -2.34 17.29 -17.52
CA PRO A 227 -3.28 16.79 -18.53
C PRO A 227 -2.78 15.56 -19.32
N ASN A 228 -1.71 14.89 -18.85
CA ASN A 228 -0.98 13.86 -19.59
C ASN A 228 -1.48 12.47 -19.20
N ALA A 229 -2.72 12.14 -19.53
CA ALA A 229 -3.18 10.75 -19.47
C ALA A 229 -2.40 9.92 -20.49
N VAL A 230 -1.92 8.74 -20.07
CA VAL A 230 -1.02 7.89 -20.87
C VAL A 230 -1.60 6.50 -21.07
N TRP A 231 -1.33 5.90 -22.22
CA TRP A 231 -1.59 4.48 -22.42
C TRP A 231 -0.53 3.64 -21.71
N SER A 232 -0.92 2.53 -21.07
CA SER A 232 0.04 1.64 -20.41
C SER A 232 1.14 1.15 -21.35
N LYS A 233 0.79 0.87 -22.61
CA LYS A 233 1.74 0.50 -23.66
C LYS A 233 2.89 1.50 -23.80
N GLU A 234 2.60 2.80 -23.73
CA GLU A 234 3.62 3.85 -23.88
C GLU A 234 4.60 3.83 -22.72
N ILE A 235 4.09 3.66 -21.49
CA ILE A 235 4.92 3.56 -20.28
C ILE A 235 5.74 2.29 -20.27
N ILE A 236 5.14 1.15 -20.63
CA ILE A 236 5.86 -0.14 -20.71
C ILE A 236 6.98 -0.06 -21.75
N VAL A 237 6.71 0.46 -22.94
CA VAL A 237 7.73 0.64 -23.99
C VAL A 237 8.83 1.61 -23.54
N LYS A 238 8.48 2.70 -22.83
CA LYS A 238 9.47 3.64 -22.28
C LYS A 238 10.36 2.98 -21.21
N ALA A 239 9.79 2.13 -20.37
CA ALA A 239 10.55 1.34 -19.40
C ALA A 239 11.49 0.34 -20.10
N GLU A 240 11.00 -0.36 -21.13
CA GLU A 240 11.81 -1.27 -21.97
C GLU A 240 12.99 -0.56 -22.64
N GLN A 241 12.76 0.63 -23.22
CA GLN A 241 13.82 1.47 -23.79
C GLN A 241 14.84 1.92 -22.74
N SER A 242 14.43 2.00 -21.49
CA SER A 242 15.30 2.31 -20.34
C SER A 242 15.97 1.05 -19.77
N GLY A 243 15.80 -0.12 -20.38
CA GLY A 243 16.40 -1.39 -19.94
C GLY A 243 15.66 -2.09 -18.81
N LEU A 244 14.36 -1.82 -18.64
CA LEU A 244 13.50 -2.47 -17.65
C LEU A 244 12.47 -3.38 -18.34
N SER A 245 12.22 -4.55 -17.79
CA SER A 245 11.17 -5.46 -18.24
C SER A 245 9.91 -5.31 -17.39
N PHE A 246 8.73 -5.35 -18.02
CA PHE A 246 7.46 -5.37 -17.30
C PHE A 246 7.29 -6.68 -16.52
N VAL A 247 7.03 -6.57 -15.22
CA VAL A 247 6.81 -7.70 -14.32
C VAL A 247 5.32 -8.00 -14.20
N GLY A 248 4.51 -6.99 -13.90
CA GLY A 248 3.08 -7.17 -13.63
C GLY A 248 2.50 -6.03 -12.81
N SER A 249 1.30 -6.25 -12.26
CA SER A 249 0.59 -5.30 -11.43
C SER A 249 0.90 -5.52 -9.94
N ALA A 250 1.06 -4.44 -9.18
CA ALA A 250 1.11 -4.49 -7.73
C ALA A 250 -0.24 -4.86 -7.11
N GLY A 251 -1.37 -4.75 -7.82
CA GLY A 251 -2.58 -5.47 -7.44
C GLY A 251 -2.35 -6.97 -7.63
N LEU A 252 -2.03 -7.70 -6.56
CA LEU A 252 -1.54 -9.10 -6.65
C LEU A 252 -2.47 -10.02 -7.45
N HIS A 253 -3.79 -9.89 -7.25
CA HIS A 253 -4.81 -10.68 -7.94
C HIS A 253 -4.94 -10.35 -9.42
N HIS A 254 -4.51 -9.17 -9.89
CA HIS A 254 -4.49 -8.84 -11.32
C HIS A 254 -3.46 -9.65 -12.10
N ASN A 255 -2.48 -10.27 -11.43
CA ASN A 255 -1.49 -11.13 -12.08
C ASN A 255 -2.00 -12.56 -12.30
N LEU A 256 -3.19 -12.91 -11.77
CA LEU A 256 -3.79 -14.22 -11.91
C LEU A 256 -4.98 -14.16 -12.87
N PRO A 257 -4.94 -14.89 -14.01
CA PRO A 257 -6.04 -14.89 -14.97
C PRO A 257 -7.39 -15.22 -14.34
N GLU A 258 -7.45 -16.20 -13.43
CA GLU A 258 -8.69 -16.67 -12.79
C GLU A 258 -9.38 -15.61 -11.89
N PHE A 259 -8.65 -14.60 -11.43
CA PHE A 259 -9.20 -13.52 -10.60
C PHE A 259 -9.46 -12.24 -11.38
N SER A 260 -8.82 -12.10 -12.53
CA SER A 260 -8.76 -10.83 -13.23
C SER A 260 -9.66 -10.81 -14.47
N SER A 261 -9.93 -11.96 -15.10
CA SER A 261 -10.77 -12.03 -16.30
C SER A 261 -12.27 -12.16 -16.00
N HIS A 262 -12.94 -11.08 -15.61
CA HIS A 262 -14.39 -10.99 -15.83
C HIS A 262 -14.70 -10.73 -17.32
N LEU A 263 -13.76 -10.12 -18.03
CA LEU A 263 -13.71 -9.99 -19.49
C LEU A 263 -12.35 -10.53 -19.94
N GLY A 264 -12.36 -11.63 -20.69
CA GLY A 264 -11.14 -12.22 -21.25
C GLY A 264 -10.53 -11.31 -22.33
N LEU A 265 -9.22 -11.42 -22.54
CA LEU A 265 -8.59 -10.86 -23.73
C LEU A 265 -9.02 -11.66 -24.98
N PRO A 266 -9.00 -11.05 -26.18
CA PRO A 266 -9.25 -11.78 -27.43
C PRO A 266 -8.35 -13.02 -27.55
N ASP A 267 -8.83 -14.11 -28.14
CA ASP A 267 -8.11 -15.41 -28.24
C ASP A 267 -6.69 -15.28 -28.81
N ASP A 268 -6.50 -14.36 -29.75
CA ASP A 268 -5.23 -14.12 -30.44
C ASP A 268 -4.37 -13.01 -29.79
N ALA A 269 -4.78 -12.46 -28.64
CA ALA A 269 -4.03 -11.39 -27.96
C ALA A 269 -2.62 -11.85 -27.54
N ASN A 270 -2.42 -13.14 -27.29
CA ASN A 270 -1.11 -13.73 -26.99
C ASN A 270 -0.08 -13.55 -28.14
N LYS A 271 -0.52 -13.27 -29.37
CA LYS A 271 0.35 -12.96 -30.52
C LYS A 271 0.89 -11.53 -30.49
N LEU A 272 0.33 -10.65 -29.65
CA LEU A 272 0.75 -9.26 -29.51
C LEU A 272 1.89 -9.12 -28.49
N SER A 273 2.60 -7.98 -28.52
CA SER A 273 3.54 -7.62 -27.46
C SER A 273 2.85 -7.56 -26.10
N VAL A 274 3.58 -7.85 -25.02
CA VAL A 274 3.09 -7.74 -23.64
C VAL A 274 2.48 -6.35 -23.39
N SER A 275 3.16 -5.29 -23.83
CA SER A 275 2.66 -3.90 -23.74
C SER A 275 1.31 -3.68 -24.44
N SER A 276 1.04 -4.34 -25.57
CA SER A 276 -0.25 -4.25 -26.26
C SER A 276 -1.33 -5.09 -25.59
N GLN A 277 -0.98 -6.25 -25.02
CA GLN A 277 -1.89 -7.06 -24.22
C GLN A 277 -2.37 -6.29 -22.98
N GLN A 278 -1.45 -5.61 -22.29
CA GLN A 278 -1.77 -4.76 -21.13
C GLN A 278 -2.68 -3.58 -21.50
N MET A 279 -2.46 -2.93 -22.64
CA MET A 279 -3.34 -1.87 -23.13
C MET A 279 -4.76 -2.39 -23.44
N LEU A 280 -4.89 -3.58 -24.04
CA LEU A 280 -6.20 -4.19 -24.28
C LEU A 280 -6.91 -4.55 -22.96
N GLN A 281 -6.15 -5.01 -21.96
CA GLN A 281 -6.65 -5.28 -20.62
C GLN A 281 -7.17 -4.00 -19.94
N ASP A 282 -6.46 -2.87 -20.09
CA ASP A 282 -6.91 -1.59 -19.56
C ASP A 282 -8.24 -1.14 -20.16
N VAL A 283 -8.46 -1.39 -21.45
CA VAL A 283 -9.73 -1.14 -22.11
C VAL A 283 -10.81 -2.09 -21.58
N ALA A 284 -10.52 -3.38 -21.46
CA ALA A 284 -11.47 -4.38 -20.99
C ALA A 284 -11.96 -4.08 -19.57
N TRP A 285 -11.09 -3.61 -18.68
CA TRP A 285 -11.44 -3.32 -17.29
C TRP A 285 -11.67 -1.84 -16.99
N ASN A 286 -11.57 -0.98 -18.00
CA ASN A 286 -11.62 0.46 -17.88
C ASN A 286 -10.69 1.01 -16.76
N VAL A 287 -9.43 0.58 -16.78
CA VAL A 287 -8.44 0.88 -15.75
C VAL A 287 -8.10 2.36 -15.75
N ALA A 288 -8.36 3.04 -14.64
CA ALA A 288 -8.08 4.48 -14.47
C ALA A 288 -6.72 4.76 -13.82
N GLN A 289 -6.19 3.80 -13.06
CA GLN A 289 -4.92 3.93 -12.36
C GLN A 289 -4.19 2.59 -12.37
N ARG A 290 -2.96 2.60 -12.87
CA ARG A 290 -2.07 1.45 -12.90
C ARG A 290 -1.00 1.57 -11.84
N LYS A 291 -0.60 0.42 -11.31
CA LYS A 291 0.44 0.27 -10.30
C LYS A 291 1.35 -0.83 -10.79
N ASP A 292 2.27 -0.47 -11.66
CA ASP A 292 3.08 -1.41 -12.41
C ASP A 292 4.41 -1.65 -11.73
N ILE A 293 4.90 -2.88 -11.91
CA ILE A 293 6.20 -3.32 -11.43
C ILE A 293 7.04 -3.62 -12.65
N TYR A 294 8.28 -3.14 -12.62
CA TYR A 294 9.30 -3.40 -13.63
C TYR A 294 10.57 -3.89 -12.95
N CYS A 295 11.42 -4.62 -13.66
CA CYS A 295 12.72 -5.03 -13.13
C CYS A 295 13.82 -5.03 -14.20
N LYS A 296 15.09 -5.00 -13.78
CA LYS A 296 16.24 -5.11 -14.68
C LYS A 296 16.56 -6.55 -15.09
N GLN A 297 15.91 -7.55 -14.48
CA GLN A 297 16.08 -8.95 -14.89
C GLN A 297 15.64 -9.11 -16.36
N SER A 298 16.38 -9.94 -17.10
CA SER A 298 16.17 -10.10 -18.54
C SER A 298 15.06 -11.08 -18.91
N ALA A 299 14.67 -11.98 -17.99
CA ALA A 299 13.67 -13.00 -18.26
C ALA A 299 12.99 -13.53 -16.98
N PRO A 300 11.73 -13.98 -17.06
CA PRO A 300 11.07 -14.69 -15.98
C PRO A 300 11.79 -15.99 -15.58
N SER A 301 11.55 -16.45 -14.37
CA SER A 301 12.08 -17.71 -13.85
C SER A 301 11.26 -18.90 -14.33
N THR A 302 11.94 -19.98 -14.69
CA THR A 302 11.30 -21.27 -15.04
C THR A 302 10.97 -22.12 -13.82
N GLN A 303 11.40 -21.71 -12.62
CA GLN A 303 11.16 -22.47 -11.39
C GLN A 303 9.69 -22.39 -10.96
N PRO A 304 9.11 -23.47 -10.40
CA PRO A 304 7.82 -23.46 -9.70
C PRO A 304 7.72 -22.36 -8.64
N LEU A 305 6.51 -21.86 -8.36
CA LEU A 305 6.29 -20.78 -7.38
C LEU A 305 6.79 -21.19 -5.98
N SER A 306 6.47 -22.41 -5.56
CA SER A 306 6.89 -22.94 -4.27
C SER A 306 8.40 -23.09 -4.12
N GLU A 307 9.14 -23.29 -5.21
CA GLU A 307 10.61 -23.34 -5.19
C GLU A 307 11.22 -21.94 -5.12
N ARG A 308 10.71 -20.99 -5.92
CA ARG A 308 11.14 -19.57 -5.87
C ARG A 308 11.00 -18.96 -4.49
N LEU A 309 9.98 -19.40 -3.76
CA LEU A 309 9.65 -18.92 -2.44
C LEU A 309 10.21 -19.79 -1.30
N GLY A 310 10.99 -20.83 -1.59
CA GLY A 310 11.41 -21.83 -0.61
C GLY A 310 12.23 -21.30 0.56
N SER A 311 12.93 -20.17 0.37
CA SER A 311 13.73 -19.49 1.42
C SER A 311 12.95 -18.47 2.24
N PHE A 312 11.71 -18.14 1.84
CA PHE A 312 10.93 -17.10 2.51
C PHE A 312 10.15 -17.65 3.70
N HIS A 313 9.94 -16.79 4.68
CA HIS A 313 8.99 -17.05 5.76
C HIS A 313 7.60 -16.56 5.36
N PHE A 314 6.60 -17.09 6.05
CA PHE A 314 5.21 -16.78 5.80
C PHE A 314 4.46 -16.65 7.11
N TYR A 315 3.39 -15.88 7.07
CA TYR A 315 2.42 -15.83 8.16
C TYR A 315 1.00 -15.81 7.60
N ILE A 316 0.07 -16.34 8.40
CA ILE A 316 -1.35 -16.19 8.15
C ILE A 316 -1.79 -14.92 8.86
N ALA A 317 -2.34 -13.96 8.10
CA ALA A 317 -2.70 -12.68 8.67
C ALA A 317 -3.75 -12.84 9.80
N PRO A 318 -3.64 -12.07 10.90
CA PRO A 318 -4.57 -12.16 12.01
C PRO A 318 -6.03 -12.05 11.55
N GLY A 319 -6.85 -13.03 11.91
CA GLY A 319 -8.26 -13.05 11.53
C GLY A 319 -8.54 -13.34 10.06
N ALA A 320 -7.54 -13.57 9.20
CA ALA A 320 -7.75 -13.85 7.77
C ALA A 320 -8.60 -15.10 7.52
N LEU A 321 -8.60 -16.04 8.46
CA LEU A 321 -9.38 -17.28 8.40
C LEU A 321 -10.72 -17.23 9.16
N ASN A 322 -11.09 -16.07 9.73
CA ASN A 322 -12.37 -15.95 10.42
C ASN A 322 -13.53 -15.92 9.39
N THR A 323 -14.74 -16.22 9.87
CA THR A 323 -15.93 -16.34 8.99
C THR A 323 -16.20 -15.08 8.17
N GLN A 324 -16.00 -13.89 8.75
CA GLN A 324 -16.27 -12.62 8.08
C GLN A 324 -15.25 -12.31 6.98
N ALA A 325 -13.96 -12.52 7.27
CA ALA A 325 -12.87 -12.34 6.32
C ALA A 325 -13.01 -13.31 5.14
N VAL A 326 -13.24 -14.60 5.44
CA VAL A 326 -13.49 -15.63 4.42
C VAL A 326 -14.70 -15.26 3.56
N ALA A 327 -15.83 -14.86 4.17
CA ALA A 327 -17.02 -14.47 3.40
C ALA A 327 -16.77 -13.24 2.50
N THR A 328 -15.95 -12.30 2.97
CA THR A 328 -15.57 -11.11 2.19
C THR A 328 -14.70 -11.51 1.00
N ILE A 329 -13.67 -12.33 1.22
CA ILE A 329 -12.77 -12.82 0.16
C ILE A 329 -13.55 -13.65 -0.86
N THR A 330 -14.41 -14.59 -0.43
CA THR A 330 -15.23 -15.41 -1.34
C THR A 330 -16.18 -14.56 -2.18
N ARG A 331 -16.72 -13.47 -1.63
CA ARG A 331 -17.57 -12.54 -2.39
C ARG A 331 -16.75 -11.73 -3.40
N GLN A 332 -15.56 -11.29 -3.01
CA GLN A 332 -14.68 -10.49 -3.84
C GLN A 332 -14.07 -11.33 -4.99
N PHE A 333 -13.74 -12.58 -4.71
CA PHE A 333 -13.10 -13.52 -5.63
C PHE A 333 -13.92 -14.82 -5.69
N PRO A 334 -15.08 -14.84 -6.37
CA PRO A 334 -15.93 -16.03 -6.43
C PRO A 334 -15.24 -17.23 -7.10
N ALA A 335 -14.22 -16.98 -7.93
CA ALA A 335 -13.37 -18.01 -8.53
C ALA A 335 -12.37 -18.64 -7.53
N ALA A 336 -12.13 -18.02 -6.37
CA ALA A 336 -11.30 -18.55 -5.29
C ALA A 336 -12.03 -19.67 -4.52
N ASN A 337 -12.42 -20.74 -5.23
CA ASN A 337 -13.11 -21.93 -4.68
C ASN A 337 -12.17 -22.81 -3.83
N LEU A 338 -11.23 -22.18 -3.13
CA LEU A 338 -10.16 -22.81 -2.35
C LEU A 338 -10.40 -22.72 -0.84
N LEU A 339 -11.27 -21.83 -0.37
CA LEU A 339 -11.55 -21.62 1.07
C LEU A 339 -12.66 -22.54 1.59
N THR A 340 -12.57 -23.83 1.29
CA THR A 340 -13.46 -24.82 1.89
C THR A 340 -13.21 -24.91 3.40
N GLN A 341 -14.22 -25.30 4.19
CA GLN A 341 -14.06 -25.51 5.64
C GLN A 341 -12.86 -26.41 5.97
N SER A 342 -12.64 -27.43 5.15
CA SER A 342 -11.51 -28.34 5.30
C SER A 342 -10.15 -27.68 5.06
N ASN A 343 -10.02 -26.78 4.08
CA ASN A 343 -8.77 -26.03 3.82
C ASN A 343 -8.53 -24.99 4.92
N ILE A 344 -9.57 -24.30 5.38
CA ILE A 344 -9.48 -23.36 6.50
C ILE A 344 -8.99 -24.06 7.77
N SER A 345 -9.50 -25.26 8.06
CA SER A 345 -9.03 -26.06 9.21
C SER A 345 -7.55 -26.42 9.09
N LEU A 346 -7.08 -26.84 7.91
CA LEU A 346 -5.66 -27.12 7.70
C LEU A 346 -4.78 -25.88 7.82
N LEU A 347 -5.17 -24.77 7.19
CA LEU A 347 -4.47 -23.49 7.32
C LEU A 347 -4.38 -23.04 8.78
N SER A 348 -5.47 -23.20 9.55
CA SER A 348 -5.48 -22.87 10.98
C SER A 348 -4.50 -23.72 11.77
N LYS A 349 -4.34 -25.01 11.45
CA LYS A 349 -3.31 -25.88 12.07
C LYS A 349 -1.88 -25.48 11.69
N CYS A 350 -1.72 -24.85 10.52
CA CYS A 350 -0.44 -24.34 10.04
C CYS A 350 -0.21 -22.87 10.42
N ALA A 351 -1.06 -22.25 11.23
CA ALA A 351 -0.95 -20.81 11.53
C ALA A 351 0.36 -20.45 12.26
N ASP A 352 0.97 -21.41 12.95
CA ASP A 352 2.27 -21.29 13.62
C ASP A 352 3.44 -21.79 12.75
N SER A 353 3.14 -22.36 11.58
CA SER A 353 4.13 -22.76 10.58
C SER A 353 4.61 -21.55 9.80
N GLN A 354 5.90 -21.56 9.44
CA GLN A 354 6.60 -20.42 8.84
C GLN A 354 7.40 -20.82 7.61
N SER A 355 7.20 -22.03 7.09
CA SER A 355 7.86 -22.51 5.87
C SER A 355 6.86 -23.11 4.90
N LEU A 356 7.14 -22.96 3.61
CA LEU A 356 6.35 -23.61 2.56
C LEU A 356 6.43 -25.12 2.60
N GLY A 357 7.54 -25.69 3.09
CA GLY A 357 7.70 -27.14 3.23
C GLY A 357 6.63 -27.73 4.15
N ALA A 358 6.46 -27.16 5.34
CA ALA A 358 5.44 -27.60 6.28
C ALA A 358 4.01 -27.35 5.76
N LEU A 359 3.76 -26.23 5.08
CA LEU A 359 2.47 -26.01 4.42
C LEU A 359 2.21 -27.07 3.34
N LYS A 360 3.21 -27.37 2.50
CA LYS A 360 3.11 -28.37 1.43
C LYS A 360 2.87 -29.77 1.99
N GLU A 361 3.53 -30.15 3.07
CA GLU A 361 3.38 -31.45 3.72
C GLU A 361 1.94 -31.69 4.20
N VAL A 362 1.38 -30.73 4.96
CA VAL A 362 0.01 -30.83 5.50
C VAL A 362 -1.05 -30.95 4.39
N PHE A 363 -0.84 -30.26 3.27
CA PHE A 363 -1.75 -30.37 2.13
C PHE A 363 -1.49 -31.64 1.29
N THR A 364 -0.26 -32.12 1.19
CA THR A 364 0.08 -33.36 0.49
C THR A 364 -0.61 -34.57 1.11
N ASP A 365 -0.64 -34.64 2.44
CA ASP A 365 -1.29 -35.72 3.21
C ASP A 365 -2.79 -35.81 2.95
N LYS A 366 -3.49 -34.66 2.90
CA LYS A 366 -4.96 -34.63 2.71
C LYS A 366 -5.39 -35.12 1.33
N TYR A 367 -4.60 -34.82 0.29
CA TYR A 367 -4.98 -35.13 -1.09
C TYR A 367 -4.26 -36.37 -1.62
N ASN A 368 -3.93 -37.34 -0.74
CA ASN A 368 -3.48 -38.71 -1.06
C ASN A 368 -2.40 -38.82 -2.15
N GLY A 369 -1.38 -37.96 -2.12
CA GLY A 369 -0.27 -38.03 -3.08
C GLY A 369 -0.62 -37.60 -4.51
N THR A 370 -1.84 -37.09 -4.77
CA THR A 370 -2.17 -36.41 -6.04
C THR A 370 -1.30 -35.15 -6.24
N PHE A 371 -0.82 -34.55 -5.14
CA PHE A 371 0.18 -33.47 -5.13
C PHE A 371 1.54 -33.84 -5.73
N ASN A 372 1.90 -35.12 -5.76
CA ASN A 372 3.20 -35.56 -6.29
C ASN A 372 3.21 -35.74 -7.81
N ARG A 373 2.05 -35.64 -8.50
CA ARG A 373 2.00 -35.88 -9.95
C ARG A 373 2.05 -34.63 -10.81
N GLU A 374 1.70 -33.45 -10.29
CA GLU A 374 1.89 -32.19 -11.00
C GLU A 374 2.14 -31.05 -9.99
N CYS A 375 3.34 -30.42 -10.00
CA CYS A 375 3.66 -29.24 -9.19
C CYS A 375 2.68 -28.05 -9.38
N THR A 376 1.80 -28.13 -10.36
CA THR A 376 0.85 -27.10 -10.80
C THR A 376 -0.24 -26.78 -9.79
N PHE A 377 -0.81 -27.77 -9.08
CA PHE A 377 -1.94 -27.51 -8.18
C PHE A 377 -1.51 -26.80 -6.89
N PHE A 378 -0.40 -27.20 -6.26
CA PHE A 378 0.09 -26.53 -5.05
C PHE A 378 0.49 -25.09 -5.33
N ASP A 379 1.19 -24.85 -6.43
CA ASP A 379 1.60 -23.52 -6.83
C ASP A 379 0.40 -22.63 -7.15
N SER A 380 -0.62 -23.15 -7.84
CA SER A 380 -1.88 -22.42 -8.06
C SER A 380 -2.57 -22.11 -6.73
N PHE A 381 -2.65 -23.07 -5.80
CA PHE A 381 -3.21 -22.87 -4.47
C PHE A 381 -2.45 -21.78 -3.69
N LEU A 382 -1.12 -21.87 -3.65
CA LEU A 382 -0.25 -20.89 -3.00
C LEU A 382 -0.39 -19.50 -3.63
N ALA A 383 -0.45 -19.42 -4.96
CA ALA A 383 -0.64 -18.17 -5.69
C ALA A 383 -1.94 -17.47 -5.28
N GLN A 384 -3.04 -18.23 -5.18
CA GLN A 384 -4.33 -17.71 -4.77
C GLN A 384 -4.33 -17.25 -3.29
N LEU A 385 -3.66 -17.97 -2.39
CA LEU A 385 -3.54 -17.56 -0.98
C LEU A 385 -2.74 -16.25 -0.82
N LEU A 386 -1.68 -16.07 -1.63
CA LEU A 386 -0.89 -14.84 -1.65
C LEU A 386 -1.65 -13.68 -2.28
N ALA A 387 -2.30 -13.91 -3.42
CA ALA A 387 -3.08 -12.90 -4.13
C ALA A 387 -4.27 -12.36 -3.31
N THR A 388 -4.86 -13.22 -2.48
CA THR A 388 -5.94 -12.87 -1.54
C THR A 388 -5.43 -12.40 -0.16
N ARG A 389 -4.11 -12.38 0.05
CA ARG A 389 -3.45 -11.99 1.32
C ARG A 389 -3.84 -12.82 2.54
N ILE A 390 -4.35 -14.02 2.33
CA ILE A 390 -4.60 -14.98 3.43
C ILE A 390 -3.27 -15.42 4.03
N ILE A 391 -2.32 -15.67 3.14
CA ILE A 391 -0.91 -15.83 3.45
C ILE A 391 -0.18 -14.58 2.95
N SER A 392 0.80 -14.11 3.70
CA SER A 392 1.73 -13.06 3.28
C SER A 392 3.17 -13.48 3.58
N LEU A 393 4.11 -12.97 2.79
CA LEU A 393 5.55 -13.15 3.06
C LEU A 393 5.91 -12.45 4.38
N ALA A 394 6.86 -13.05 5.10
CA ALA A 394 7.51 -12.50 6.27
C ALA A 394 9.03 -12.47 6.04
N ILE A 395 9.70 -11.49 6.63
CA ILE A 395 11.15 -11.31 6.48
C ILE A 395 11.94 -12.02 7.58
N ALA A 396 11.28 -12.34 8.70
CA ALA A 396 11.85 -13.09 9.80
C ALA A 396 10.88 -14.18 10.29
N PRO A 397 11.40 -15.21 10.96
CA PRO A 397 10.58 -16.17 11.68
C PRO A 397 9.59 -15.47 12.62
N VAL A 398 8.34 -15.91 12.57
CA VAL A 398 7.28 -15.46 13.46
C VAL A 398 7.62 -15.85 14.91
N LEU A 399 7.49 -14.93 15.87
CA LEU A 399 7.97 -15.14 17.23
C LEU A 399 7.07 -16.13 18.00
N GLN A 400 7.64 -17.25 18.45
CA GLN A 400 6.96 -18.19 19.36
C GLN A 400 7.28 -17.84 20.81
N LYS A 401 6.69 -16.76 21.32
CA LYS A 401 6.89 -16.29 22.71
C LYS A 401 5.57 -16.29 23.47
N THR A 402 5.59 -16.79 24.70
CA THR A 402 4.49 -16.57 25.65
C THR A 402 4.65 -15.16 26.23
N PRO A 403 3.61 -14.32 26.22
CA PRO A 403 3.74 -12.95 26.70
C PRO A 403 4.06 -12.92 28.20
N GLY A 404 5.14 -12.22 28.55
CA GLY A 404 5.48 -11.85 29.93
C GLY A 404 4.89 -10.49 30.29
N GLU A 405 5.71 -9.60 30.85
CA GLU A 405 5.37 -8.18 30.96
C GLU A 405 5.50 -7.52 29.58
N LEU A 406 4.36 -7.06 29.05
CA LEU A 406 4.28 -6.53 27.69
C LEU A 406 4.88 -5.13 27.59
N SER A 407 5.73 -4.91 26.59
CA SER A 407 6.17 -3.56 26.19
C SER A 407 6.19 -3.40 24.66
N MET A 408 6.20 -2.16 24.18
CA MET A 408 6.34 -1.83 22.76
C MET A 408 7.75 -1.32 22.50
N PRO A 409 8.68 -2.13 21.96
CA PRO A 409 10.09 -1.74 21.85
C PRO A 409 10.33 -0.64 20.80
N SER A 410 9.55 -0.63 19.72
CA SER A 410 9.70 0.34 18.64
C SER A 410 9.32 1.75 19.08
N LYS A 411 10.29 2.66 19.08
CA LYS A 411 10.06 4.09 19.36
C LYS A 411 9.16 4.72 18.30
N LEU A 412 9.31 4.33 17.03
CA LEU A 412 8.42 4.79 15.97
C LEU A 412 6.97 4.38 16.26
N ASN A 413 6.72 3.11 16.60
CA ASN A 413 5.36 2.67 16.94
C ASN A 413 4.78 3.43 18.14
N GLN A 414 5.58 3.72 19.17
CA GLN A 414 5.13 4.55 20.30
C GLN A 414 4.76 5.97 19.85
N LEU A 415 5.58 6.60 19.01
CA LEU A 415 5.33 7.94 18.46
C LEU A 415 4.05 7.96 17.61
N LEU A 416 3.88 7.00 16.69
CA LEU A 416 2.70 6.87 15.85
C LEU A 416 1.44 6.66 16.69
N LEU A 417 1.52 5.78 17.69
CA LEU A 417 0.41 5.53 18.62
C LEU A 417 -0.04 6.81 19.32
N LYS A 418 0.92 7.62 19.79
CA LYS A 418 0.65 8.89 20.47
C LYS A 418 0.08 9.95 19.53
N GLN A 419 0.72 10.13 18.40
CA GLN A 419 0.35 11.14 17.42
C GLN A 419 -1.02 10.86 16.82
N ASP A 420 -1.40 9.60 16.59
CA ASP A 420 -2.56 9.26 15.77
C ASP A 420 -3.79 8.83 16.58
N ILE A 421 -3.72 8.85 17.91
CA ILE A 421 -4.84 8.37 18.74
C ILE A 421 -6.13 9.17 18.49
N HIS A 422 -5.99 10.41 18.02
CA HIS A 422 -7.08 11.31 17.64
C HIS A 422 -7.67 11.04 16.24
N LEU A 423 -7.11 10.11 15.48
CA LEU A 423 -7.59 9.68 14.16
C LEU A 423 -8.42 8.42 14.31
N GLU A 424 -9.54 8.30 13.58
CA GLU A 424 -10.35 7.06 13.58
C GLU A 424 -9.53 5.90 13.00
N PHE A 425 -8.87 6.18 11.88
CA PHE A 425 -7.94 5.30 11.20
C PHE A 425 -6.51 5.85 11.35
N GLY A 426 -5.84 5.48 12.44
CA GLY A 426 -4.44 5.87 12.64
C GLY A 426 -3.50 5.20 11.64
N ARG A 427 -2.28 5.74 11.52
CA ARG A 427 -1.22 5.12 10.72
C ARG A 427 -0.91 3.72 11.25
N PRO A 428 -0.49 2.79 10.38
CA PRO A 428 -0.22 1.45 10.81
C PRO A 428 1.06 1.35 11.67
N LEU A 429 1.14 0.30 12.48
CA LEU A 429 2.34 -0.04 13.24
C LEU A 429 3.32 -0.87 12.40
N CYS A 430 4.60 -0.62 12.59
CA CYS A 430 5.73 -1.33 12.00
C CYS A 430 5.86 -2.72 12.63
N SER A 431 6.15 -3.74 11.81
CA SER A 431 6.42 -5.10 12.28
C SER A 431 7.72 -5.62 11.66
N PRO A 432 8.76 -5.88 12.46
CA PRO A 432 10.04 -6.41 11.96
C PRO A 432 9.94 -7.88 11.53
N VAL A 433 8.84 -8.58 11.88
CA VAL A 433 8.57 -9.95 11.42
C VAL A 433 8.00 -9.94 10.01
N THR A 434 6.99 -9.11 9.77
CA THR A 434 6.34 -9.03 8.45
C THR A 434 7.11 -8.18 7.46
N GLY A 435 8.02 -7.32 7.93
CA GLY A 435 8.72 -6.34 7.10
C GLY A 435 7.81 -5.23 6.57
N THR A 436 6.63 -5.07 7.17
CA THR A 436 5.62 -4.11 6.73
C THR A 436 4.73 -3.71 7.91
N ARG A 437 3.44 -3.54 7.64
CA ARG A 437 2.48 -2.83 8.47
C ARG A 437 1.47 -3.75 9.16
N LEU A 438 0.94 -3.29 10.30
CA LEU A 438 -0.31 -3.77 10.88
C LEU A 438 -1.21 -2.57 11.22
N VAL A 439 -2.43 -2.57 10.68
CA VAL A 439 -3.46 -1.57 11.04
C VAL A 439 -4.24 -2.09 12.23
N LEU A 440 -4.41 -1.26 13.25
CA LEU A 440 -5.21 -1.59 14.43
C LEU A 440 -6.39 -0.63 14.57
N PRO A 441 -7.59 -1.15 14.89
CA PRO A 441 -8.74 -0.30 15.16
C PRO A 441 -8.47 0.59 16.38
N LEU A 442 -9.15 1.73 16.47
CA LEU A 442 -8.98 2.71 17.55
C LEU A 442 -9.01 2.07 18.96
N LYS A 443 -9.93 1.13 19.17
CA LYS A 443 -10.07 0.41 20.44
C LYS A 443 -8.81 -0.38 20.83
N ASP A 444 -8.19 -1.06 19.86
CA ASP A 444 -6.97 -1.84 20.10
C ASP A 444 -5.76 -0.94 20.32
N ARG A 445 -5.71 0.22 19.65
CA ARG A 445 -4.71 1.26 19.91
C ARG A 445 -4.83 1.82 21.33
N LEU A 446 -6.05 2.05 21.84
CA LEU A 446 -6.24 2.47 23.24
C LEU A 446 -5.78 1.44 24.26
N TYR A 447 -5.94 0.14 23.97
CA TYR A 447 -5.37 -0.90 24.83
C TYR A 447 -3.85 -0.90 24.77
N LEU A 448 -3.25 -0.71 23.59
CA LEU A 448 -1.80 -0.55 23.46
C LEU A 448 -1.29 0.67 24.21
N TRP A 449 -2.02 1.79 24.19
CA TRP A 449 -1.70 2.97 24.98
C TRP A 449 -1.63 2.62 26.47
N ALA A 450 -2.65 1.96 27.01
CA ALA A 450 -2.66 1.53 28.41
C ALA A 450 -1.53 0.53 28.74
N LEU A 451 -1.19 -0.36 27.80
CA LEU A 451 -0.15 -1.37 28.01
C LEU A 451 1.27 -0.81 27.97
N THR A 452 1.48 0.28 27.23
CA THR A 452 2.80 0.92 27.10
C THR A 452 3.13 1.85 28.26
N GLY A 453 2.32 1.84 29.33
CA GLY A 453 2.56 2.58 30.57
C GLY A 453 2.04 4.01 30.56
N GLU A 454 1.30 4.39 29.52
CA GLU A 454 0.78 5.75 29.35
C GLU A 454 -0.57 5.94 30.07
N ASP A 455 -0.85 7.15 30.56
CA ASP A 455 -2.10 7.44 31.27
C ASP A 455 -3.28 7.46 30.29
N LEU A 456 -4.32 6.67 30.57
CA LEU A 456 -5.56 6.65 29.79
C LEU A 456 -6.32 7.98 29.85
N LYS A 457 -6.10 8.81 30.86
CA LYS A 457 -6.64 10.17 30.89
C LYS A 457 -5.99 11.04 29.81
N GLU A 458 -4.70 10.88 29.56
CA GLU A 458 -4.03 11.58 28.47
C GLU A 458 -4.56 11.10 27.10
N ALA A 459 -4.77 9.79 26.93
CA ALA A 459 -5.45 9.28 25.74
C ALA A 459 -6.85 9.88 25.56
N TRP A 460 -7.64 9.94 26.65
CA TRP A 460 -8.95 10.60 26.64
C TRP A 460 -8.84 12.05 26.19
N GLN A 461 -7.84 12.78 26.69
CA GLN A 461 -7.63 14.17 26.28
C GLN A 461 -7.26 14.28 24.80
N ALA A 462 -6.37 13.43 24.32
CA ALA A 462 -5.91 13.41 22.93
C ALA A 462 -6.99 13.01 21.92
N LEU A 463 -8.00 12.22 22.30
CA LEU A 463 -9.07 11.75 21.37
C LEU A 463 -9.88 12.88 20.70
N GLY A 464 -9.92 14.09 21.28
CA GLY A 464 -10.69 15.22 20.72
C GLY A 464 -12.16 14.86 20.46
N GLU A 465 -12.63 15.04 19.22
CA GLU A 465 -14.01 14.74 18.82
C GLU A 465 -14.35 13.24 18.86
N LEU A 466 -13.36 12.36 18.72
CA LEU A 466 -13.56 10.91 18.78
C LEU A 466 -14.00 10.40 20.15
N ARG A 467 -13.94 11.23 21.21
CA ARG A 467 -14.60 10.89 22.48
C ARG A 467 -16.07 10.55 22.28
N GLY A 468 -16.73 11.19 21.31
CA GLY A 468 -18.14 11.00 20.98
C GLY A 468 -18.47 9.63 20.41
N VAL A 469 -17.51 8.81 19.97
CA VAL A 469 -17.82 7.46 19.46
C VAL A 469 -18.03 6.44 20.60
N PHE A 470 -17.58 6.76 21.82
CA PHE A 470 -17.64 5.85 22.95
C PHE A 470 -18.93 6.06 23.76
N HIS A 471 -19.73 4.99 23.84
CA HIS A 471 -21.02 5.01 24.51
C HIS A 471 -21.11 3.90 25.58
N GLY A 472 -21.84 4.20 26.65
CA GLY A 472 -22.19 3.22 27.68
C GLY A 472 -23.29 2.26 27.23
N PRO A 473 -23.63 1.24 28.04
CA PRO A 473 -24.71 0.29 27.74
C PRO A 473 -26.08 0.94 27.55
N ASP A 474 -26.28 2.15 28.08
CA ASP A 474 -27.48 2.96 27.97
C ASP A 474 -27.50 3.85 26.72
N GLY A 475 -26.48 3.75 25.86
CA GLY A 475 -26.34 4.54 24.63
C GLY A 475 -25.90 5.98 24.86
N ARG A 476 -25.56 6.39 26.10
CA ARG A 476 -25.05 7.74 26.39
C ARG A 476 -23.55 7.80 26.22
N GLY A 477 -23.03 8.96 25.79
CA GLY A 477 -21.59 9.20 25.69
C GLY A 477 -20.90 9.02 27.06
N LEU A 478 -19.69 8.47 27.05
CA LEU A 478 -18.91 8.24 28.27
C LEU A 478 -18.29 9.55 28.79
N ASN A 479 -18.13 9.67 30.10
CA ASN A 479 -17.18 10.61 30.71
C ASN A 479 -15.78 9.99 30.87
N GLU A 480 -14.78 10.80 31.19
CA GLU A 480 -13.38 10.36 31.34
C GLU A 480 -13.23 9.16 32.29
N ASN A 481 -13.83 9.21 33.48
CA ASN A 481 -13.71 8.12 34.46
C ASN A 481 -14.38 6.83 33.99
N GLN A 482 -15.54 6.93 33.34
CA GLN A 482 -16.23 5.77 32.76
C GLN A 482 -15.41 5.16 31.62
N PHE A 483 -14.84 5.98 30.74
CA PHE A 483 -13.95 5.55 29.68
C PHE A 483 -12.75 4.78 30.22
N VAL A 484 -12.01 5.38 31.17
CA VAL A 484 -10.85 4.75 31.81
C VAL A 484 -11.23 3.41 32.42
N SER A 485 -12.34 3.35 33.17
CA SER A 485 -12.82 2.12 33.79
C SER A 485 -13.15 1.02 32.77
N ILE A 486 -13.80 1.36 31.65
CA ILE A 486 -14.20 0.40 30.60
C ILE A 486 -12.98 -0.15 29.86
N ILE A 487 -12.01 0.70 29.53
CA ILE A 487 -10.79 0.28 28.87
C ILE A 487 -9.97 -0.63 29.80
N GLN A 488 -9.82 -0.25 31.07
CA GLN A 488 -9.11 -1.07 32.07
C GLN A 488 -9.77 -2.43 32.31
N SER A 489 -11.10 -2.48 32.43
CA SER A 489 -11.81 -3.75 32.65
C SER A 489 -11.72 -4.70 31.45
N SER A 490 -11.54 -4.16 30.24
CA SER A 490 -11.44 -4.93 29.00
C SER A 490 -10.00 -5.33 28.65
N LEU A 491 -9.01 -4.75 29.32
CA LEU A 491 -7.58 -5.00 29.08
C LEU A 491 -7.17 -6.48 29.23
N PRO A 492 -7.67 -7.25 30.21
CA PRO A 492 -7.36 -8.68 30.31
C PRO A 492 -7.78 -9.48 29.07
N ALA A 493 -8.93 -9.15 28.46
CA ALA A 493 -9.39 -9.82 27.24
C ALA A 493 -8.50 -9.49 26.04
N PHE A 494 -8.02 -8.25 25.93
CA PHE A 494 -7.04 -7.85 24.91
C PHE A 494 -5.71 -8.58 25.10
N LYS A 495 -5.20 -8.65 26.34
CA LYS A 495 -3.98 -9.40 26.69
C LYS A 495 -4.07 -10.88 26.33
N GLN A 496 -5.25 -11.48 26.44
CA GLN A 496 -5.45 -12.89 26.12
C GLN A 496 -5.61 -13.15 24.61
N LYS A 497 -6.28 -12.24 23.88
CA LYS A 497 -6.72 -12.49 22.49
C LYS A 497 -5.86 -11.84 21.41
N ILE A 498 -5.36 -10.63 21.64
CA ILE A 498 -4.69 -9.81 20.62
C ILE A 498 -3.21 -9.66 20.92
N ALA A 499 -2.82 -9.46 22.19
CA ALA A 499 -1.42 -9.27 22.55
C ALA A 499 -0.48 -10.42 22.12
N PRO A 500 -0.87 -11.71 22.21
CA PRO A 500 -0.01 -12.80 21.73
C PRO A 500 0.32 -12.66 20.24
N GLU A 501 -0.64 -12.18 19.43
CA GLU A 501 -0.44 -11.94 18.01
C GLU A 501 0.51 -10.77 17.76
N LEU A 502 0.40 -9.69 18.54
CA LEU A 502 1.30 -8.54 18.41
C LEU A 502 2.73 -8.90 18.85
N VAL A 503 2.90 -9.75 19.87
CA VAL A 503 4.19 -10.32 20.24
C VAL A 503 4.72 -11.18 19.11
N ARG A 504 3.87 -12.03 18.54
CA ARG A 504 4.19 -12.92 17.43
C ARG A 504 4.70 -12.16 16.20
N LEU A 505 4.17 -10.97 15.95
CA LEU A 505 4.58 -10.05 14.86
C LEU A 505 5.71 -9.07 15.25
N GLY A 506 6.25 -9.17 16.47
CA GLY A 506 7.34 -8.31 16.95
C GLY A 506 6.95 -6.86 17.25
N ILE A 507 5.65 -6.56 17.30
CA ILE A 507 5.13 -5.23 17.67
C ILE A 507 5.20 -5.02 19.19
N LEU A 508 4.98 -6.11 19.94
CA LEU A 508 5.17 -6.17 21.39
C LEU A 508 6.28 -7.18 21.74
N GLN A 509 6.79 -7.13 22.96
CA GLN A 509 7.71 -8.11 23.54
C GLN A 509 7.29 -8.55 24.92
#